data_AF-A0A955IR21-F1
#
_entry.id   AF-A0A955IR21-F1
#
_cell.length_a   1.000
_cell.length_b   1.000
_cell.length_c   1.000
_cell.angle_alpha   90.00
_cell.angle_beta   90.00
_cell.angle_gamma   90.00
#
_symmetry.space_group_name_H-M   'P 1'
#
loop_
_entity.id
_entity.type
_entity.pdbx_description
1 polymer ?
#
loop_
_entity_poly.entity_id
_entity_poly.type
_entity_poly.pdbx_seq_one_letter_code
_entity_poly.pdbx_strand_id
1 'polypeptide(L)'
;MKALAARTSGSPRRVSTLVAVLGVSLGLVSPASWALAQGSQDDGFFPLQGGGSAPPPPPPANVTPPPANTGSMTLEQERGNAALAEARQAMANGRYEQAINAYTTALDFLPGNTEAINGRDKALTMLNRGDLLPEAVQDINVMRQRAMAEHASYLTGASEAIARNDFFAARTFVTRARVNLEQSRQYVPTNEAAMTRDILSMSERIDAAERAYRDSVDAEALGTADAEKSAAARRQVEERRKIIDENLRRVRELQMEFRYDEALQVIDEILFLDENNPAALALHGAISNTKFWRDIVEIEKQKELGYSWNELENRASTIVPRVNLSGSGDRSVQGVLTYPEDWPNLSKRRSGEHSFVDTPENQAVYQRLATTTVPIDFQDNTFEQVVNFLSQVTGQNIYVD
;
A
#
# COMPACT_ATOMS: atom_id res chain seq x y z
N MET A 1 46.81 9.77 -28.99
CA MET A 1 46.70 8.29 -29.02
C MET A 1 45.48 7.90 -28.19
N LYS A 2 44.55 7.03 -28.63
CA LYS A 2 44.58 5.54 -28.51
C LYS A 2 45.02 5.07 -27.12
N ALA A 3 44.34 4.17 -26.39
CA ALA A 3 42.98 3.58 -26.43
C ALA A 3 42.67 3.09 -24.97
N LEU A 4 41.68 2.32 -24.53
CA LEU A 4 40.87 1.21 -25.06
C LEU A 4 39.72 1.00 -24.01
N ALA A 5 38.44 1.15 -24.33
CA ALA A 5 37.49 0.07 -24.65
C ALA A 5 37.56 -1.23 -23.80
N ALA A 6 36.58 -1.45 -22.92
CA ALA A 6 36.06 -2.76 -22.51
C ALA A 6 34.60 -2.63 -22.00
N ARG A 7 33.67 -3.43 -22.53
CA ARG A 7 32.22 -3.38 -22.20
C ARG A 7 31.69 -4.82 -22.09
N THR A 8 31.23 -5.22 -20.91
CA THR A 8 30.69 -6.57 -20.66
C THR A 8 29.22 -6.52 -20.26
N SER A 9 28.33 -6.64 -21.24
CA SER A 9 26.88 -6.72 -21.02
C SER A 9 26.42 -8.17 -20.87
N GLY A 10 26.04 -8.58 -19.66
CA GLY A 10 25.38 -9.86 -19.42
C GLY A 10 23.86 -9.74 -19.50
N SER A 11 23.23 -10.45 -20.44
CA SER A 11 21.76 -10.51 -20.58
C SER A 11 21.23 -11.92 -20.25
N PRO A 12 20.30 -12.07 -19.30
CA PRO A 12 19.72 -13.37 -18.97
C PRO A 12 18.66 -13.78 -19.99
N ARG A 13 18.80 -14.99 -20.57
CA ARG A 13 17.77 -15.60 -21.41
C ARG A 13 16.52 -15.92 -20.57
N ARG A 14 15.37 -15.36 -20.94
CA ARG A 14 14.06 -15.82 -20.42
C ARG A 14 13.66 -17.13 -21.11
N VAL A 15 13.28 -18.14 -20.33
CA VAL A 15 12.70 -19.38 -20.83
C VAL A 15 11.18 -19.26 -20.82
N SER A 16 10.54 -19.32 -21.99
CA SER A 16 9.08 -19.38 -22.09
C SER A 16 8.57 -20.75 -21.67
N THR A 17 7.83 -20.82 -20.56
CA THR A 17 7.16 -22.05 -20.13
C THR A 17 5.75 -22.09 -20.70
N LEU A 18 5.45 -23.09 -21.52
CA LEU A 18 4.08 -23.34 -22.02
C LEU A 18 3.23 -23.89 -20.87
N VAL A 19 2.07 -23.27 -20.58
CA VAL A 19 1.06 -23.84 -19.68
C VAL A 19 -0.14 -24.23 -20.53
N ALA A 20 -0.40 -25.54 -20.63
CA ALA A 20 -1.54 -26.07 -21.37
C ALA A 20 -2.82 -25.95 -20.53
N VAL A 21 -3.87 -25.36 -21.12
CA VAL A 21 -5.22 -25.38 -20.55
C VAL A 21 -5.88 -26.71 -20.90
N LEU A 22 -6.24 -27.50 -19.89
CA LEU A 22 -7.01 -28.72 -20.04
C LEU A 22 -8.22 -28.66 -19.11
N GLY A 23 -9.41 -28.52 -19.69
CA GLY A 23 -10.67 -28.51 -18.95
C GLY A 23 -11.14 -29.93 -18.65
N VAL A 24 -11.65 -30.14 -17.44
CA VAL A 24 -12.41 -31.34 -17.06
C VAL A 24 -13.72 -30.90 -16.44
N SER A 25 -14.83 -31.27 -17.07
CA SER A 25 -16.18 -31.06 -16.55
C SER A 25 -16.65 -32.27 -15.76
N LEU A 26 -17.11 -32.04 -14.53
CA LEU A 26 -17.88 -33.01 -13.75
C LEU A 26 -18.90 -32.25 -12.90
N GLY A 27 -20.17 -32.54 -13.13
CA GLY A 27 -21.26 -32.27 -12.19
C GLY A 27 -21.84 -33.60 -11.71
N LEU A 28 -22.53 -33.56 -10.57
CA LEU A 28 -23.52 -34.51 -10.00
C LEU A 28 -23.66 -34.05 -8.53
N VAL A 29 -24.80 -33.45 -8.15
CA VAL A 29 -26.04 -34.10 -7.65
C VAL A 29 -26.02 -34.32 -6.14
N SER A 30 -27.01 -33.73 -5.47
CA SER A 30 -27.30 -33.90 -4.05
C SER A 30 -27.96 -35.24 -3.74
N PRO A 31 -27.86 -35.72 -2.49
CA PRO A 31 -28.91 -36.51 -1.88
C PRO A 31 -29.55 -35.79 -0.69
N ALA A 32 -30.86 -35.99 -0.52
CA ALA A 32 -31.57 -35.71 0.72
C ALA A 32 -32.17 -37.02 1.25
N SER A 33 -32.13 -37.24 2.56
CA SER A 33 -32.75 -38.38 3.24
C SER A 33 -33.12 -37.92 4.65
N TRP A 34 -34.38 -37.74 4.99
CA TRP A 34 -35.41 -38.76 5.29
C TRP A 34 -35.10 -39.63 6.53
N ALA A 35 -35.76 -39.24 7.62
CA ALA A 35 -36.46 -40.06 8.61
C ALA A 35 -35.79 -41.30 9.22
N LEU A 36 -35.80 -41.34 10.56
CA LEU A 36 -35.87 -42.59 11.30
C LEU A 36 -36.74 -42.39 12.55
N ALA A 37 -37.84 -43.12 12.61
CA ALA A 37 -38.69 -43.25 13.80
C ALA A 37 -38.49 -44.66 14.37
N GLN A 38 -38.52 -44.78 15.70
CA GLN A 38 -38.55 -46.09 16.38
C GLN A 38 -39.74 -46.12 17.34
N GLY A 39 -40.40 -47.26 17.38
CA GLY A 39 -41.69 -47.45 18.03
C GLY A 39 -41.62 -48.18 19.37
N SER A 40 -42.80 -48.43 19.91
CA SER A 40 -43.07 -49.12 21.17
C SER A 40 -43.05 -50.65 21.05
N GLN A 41 -42.60 -51.31 22.11
CA GLN A 41 -43.17 -52.54 22.69
C GLN A 41 -42.90 -52.43 24.21
N ASP A 42 -43.90 -52.51 25.08
CA ASP A 42 -44.81 -53.63 25.39
C ASP A 42 -44.10 -54.83 26.00
N ASP A 43 -44.23 -54.94 27.32
CA ASP A 43 -44.17 -56.17 28.10
C ASP A 43 -45.15 -56.01 29.28
N GLY A 44 -45.78 -57.08 29.76
CA GLY A 44 -46.83 -56.94 30.78
C GLY A 44 -47.29 -58.24 31.43
N PHE A 45 -48.55 -58.23 31.89
CA PHE A 45 -49.29 -59.38 32.44
C PHE A 45 -48.91 -59.85 33.86
N PHE A 46 -49.77 -59.57 34.85
CA PHE A 46 -50.49 -60.60 35.66
C PHE A 46 -51.30 -59.95 36.81
N PRO A 47 -52.64 -60.08 36.82
CA PRO A 47 -53.48 -59.75 37.97
C PRO A 47 -54.12 -61.00 38.61
N LEU A 48 -54.25 -61.03 39.95
CA LEU A 48 -55.09 -61.99 40.69
C LEU A 48 -55.79 -61.32 41.90
N GLN A 49 -56.72 -62.05 42.52
CA GLN A 49 -57.94 -61.50 43.11
C GLN A 49 -58.38 -62.24 44.40
N GLY A 50 -58.93 -61.51 45.38
CA GLY A 50 -60.00 -62.03 46.26
C GLY A 50 -59.71 -62.22 47.76
N GLY A 51 -60.75 -61.96 48.58
CA GLY A 51 -60.87 -62.32 50.01
C GLY A 51 -60.30 -61.31 51.02
N GLY A 52 -60.92 -61.05 52.19
CA GLY A 52 -62.26 -61.42 52.68
C GLY A 52 -62.33 -61.70 54.20
N SER A 53 -63.41 -61.28 54.88
CA SER A 53 -63.76 -61.53 56.32
C SER A 53 -62.83 -60.88 57.38
N ALA A 54 -63.20 -60.62 58.66
CA ALA A 54 -64.50 -60.41 59.33
C ALA A 54 -64.28 -59.76 60.74
N PRO A 55 -65.29 -59.16 61.42
CA PRO A 55 -65.12 -58.39 62.67
C PRO A 55 -65.57 -59.08 63.98
N PRO A 56 -65.15 -58.59 65.18
CA PRO A 56 -65.78 -58.88 66.49
C PRO A 56 -66.56 -57.67 67.10
N PRO A 57 -67.35 -57.84 68.20
CA PRO A 57 -68.47 -56.93 68.56
C PRO A 57 -68.43 -56.23 69.96
N PRO A 58 -69.35 -55.26 70.23
CA PRO A 58 -69.73 -54.73 71.58
C PRO A 58 -70.68 -55.71 72.34
N PRO A 59 -71.36 -55.44 73.52
CA PRO A 59 -71.73 -54.19 74.25
C PRO A 59 -71.58 -54.35 75.82
N PRO A 60 -72.42 -53.86 76.79
CA PRO A 60 -73.50 -52.83 76.87
C PRO A 60 -73.46 -51.83 78.07
N ALA A 61 -74.55 -51.05 78.22
CA ALA A 61 -74.92 -49.99 79.19
C ALA A 61 -75.15 -50.46 80.67
N ASN A 62 -75.70 -49.72 81.67
CA ASN A 62 -76.55 -48.50 81.73
C ASN A 62 -76.73 -47.95 83.19
N VAL A 63 -76.89 -46.63 83.45
CA VAL A 63 -77.79 -45.98 84.46
C VAL A 63 -77.72 -44.43 84.45
N THR A 64 -78.71 -43.73 85.03
CA THR A 64 -78.97 -42.26 84.90
C THR A 64 -79.20 -41.51 86.26
N PRO A 65 -80.03 -40.42 86.40
CA PRO A 65 -79.63 -39.04 86.76
C PRO A 65 -80.19 -38.61 88.18
N PRO A 66 -80.54 -37.34 88.58
CA PRO A 66 -80.45 -36.00 87.93
C PRO A 66 -79.74 -34.80 88.68
N PRO A 67 -80.35 -33.75 89.32
CA PRO A 67 -80.10 -32.36 88.86
C PRO A 67 -79.82 -31.22 89.88
N ALA A 68 -79.27 -30.07 89.42
CA ALA A 68 -79.56 -28.71 89.95
C ALA A 68 -79.09 -27.51 89.06
N ASN A 69 -80.01 -26.92 88.30
CA ASN A 69 -80.23 -25.47 88.04
C ASN A 69 -79.06 -24.43 87.92
N THR A 70 -78.64 -24.07 86.69
CA THR A 70 -77.94 -22.80 86.34
C THR A 70 -78.26 -22.35 84.89
N GLY A 71 -79.34 -21.59 84.68
CA GLY A 71 -79.97 -21.43 83.35
C GLY A 71 -79.67 -20.18 82.51
N SER A 72 -78.81 -19.24 82.93
CA SER A 72 -78.64 -17.95 82.23
C SER A 72 -77.20 -17.58 81.86
N MET A 73 -76.23 -17.69 82.78
CA MET A 73 -74.82 -17.36 82.50
C MET A 73 -74.15 -18.28 81.45
N THR A 74 -74.67 -19.51 81.26
CA THR A 74 -74.12 -20.48 80.31
C THR A 74 -74.34 -20.05 78.86
N LEU A 75 -75.53 -19.55 78.51
CA LEU A 75 -75.92 -19.30 77.13
C LEU A 75 -75.08 -18.19 76.45
N GLU A 76 -74.69 -17.17 77.21
CA GLU A 76 -73.85 -16.07 76.70
C GLU A 76 -72.39 -16.50 76.54
N GLN A 77 -71.88 -17.30 77.48
CA GLN A 77 -70.55 -17.91 77.36
C GLN A 77 -70.48 -18.93 76.20
N GLU A 78 -71.50 -19.74 76.00
CA GLU A 78 -71.61 -20.66 74.86
C GLU A 78 -71.59 -19.91 73.52
N ARG A 79 -72.29 -18.76 73.41
CA ARG A 79 -72.26 -17.90 72.22
C ARG A 79 -70.89 -17.29 71.96
N GLY A 80 -70.24 -16.75 72.99
CA GLY A 80 -68.87 -16.22 72.86
C GLY A 80 -67.85 -17.31 72.48
N ASN A 81 -68.00 -18.52 73.02
CA ASN A 81 -67.16 -19.68 72.68
C ASN A 81 -67.43 -20.18 71.25
N ALA A 82 -68.67 -20.11 70.75
CA ALA A 82 -68.99 -20.41 69.37
C ALA A 82 -68.36 -19.39 68.40
N ALA A 83 -68.47 -18.09 68.70
CA ALA A 83 -67.81 -17.03 67.93
C ALA A 83 -66.27 -17.17 67.92
N LEU A 84 -65.66 -17.59 69.04
CA LEU A 84 -64.24 -17.97 69.07
C LEU A 84 -63.90 -19.15 68.15
N ALA A 85 -64.74 -20.19 68.12
CA ALA A 85 -64.52 -21.34 67.25
C ALA A 85 -64.62 -20.95 65.76
N GLU A 86 -65.60 -20.12 65.41
CA GLU A 86 -65.74 -19.54 64.06
C GLU A 86 -64.54 -18.66 63.69
N ALA A 87 -64.08 -17.78 64.60
CA ALA A 87 -62.93 -16.92 64.37
C ALA A 87 -61.62 -17.71 64.17
N ARG A 88 -61.41 -18.79 64.93
CA ARG A 88 -60.30 -19.73 64.72
C ARG A 88 -60.38 -20.42 63.35
N GLN A 89 -61.58 -20.83 62.90
CA GLN A 89 -61.77 -21.42 61.57
C GLN A 89 -61.52 -20.40 60.45
N ALA A 90 -62.02 -19.16 60.59
CA ALA A 90 -61.77 -18.08 59.64
C ALA A 90 -60.26 -17.75 59.52
N MET A 91 -59.52 -17.76 60.64
CA MET A 91 -58.05 -17.65 60.64
C MET A 91 -57.37 -18.81 59.92
N ALA A 92 -57.78 -20.05 60.20
CA ALA A 92 -57.20 -21.24 59.55
C ALA A 92 -57.45 -21.25 58.03
N ASN A 93 -58.58 -20.70 57.59
CA ASN A 93 -58.96 -20.55 56.19
C ASN A 93 -58.38 -19.29 55.51
N GLY A 94 -57.51 -18.52 56.19
CA GLY A 94 -56.88 -17.31 55.65
C GLY A 94 -57.82 -16.13 55.42
N ARG A 95 -59.05 -16.17 55.95
CA ARG A 95 -60.08 -15.14 55.75
C ARG A 95 -60.06 -14.11 56.87
N TYR A 96 -59.01 -13.29 56.87
CA TYR A 96 -58.68 -12.41 57.99
C TYR A 96 -59.80 -11.42 58.36
N GLU A 97 -60.54 -10.86 57.39
CA GLU A 97 -61.72 -10.01 57.66
C GLU A 97 -62.82 -10.75 58.44
N GLN A 98 -63.15 -11.98 58.03
CA GLN A 98 -64.17 -12.81 58.68
C GLN A 98 -63.72 -13.19 60.10
N ALA A 99 -62.41 -13.42 60.29
CA ALA A 99 -61.83 -13.64 61.61
C ALA A 99 -61.89 -12.40 62.51
N ILE A 100 -61.59 -11.20 61.99
CA ILE A 100 -61.67 -9.94 62.76
C ILE A 100 -63.09 -9.72 63.27
N ASN A 101 -64.10 -9.92 62.41
CA ASN A 101 -65.50 -9.78 62.78
C ASN A 101 -65.89 -10.81 63.86
N ALA A 102 -65.60 -12.09 63.65
CA ALA A 102 -65.94 -13.15 64.61
C ALA A 102 -65.21 -13.01 65.96
N TYR A 103 -63.94 -12.57 65.98
CA TYR A 103 -63.26 -12.23 67.24
C TYR A 103 -63.82 -10.98 67.93
N THR A 104 -64.36 -10.02 67.18
CA THR A 104 -65.03 -8.85 67.75
C THR A 104 -66.35 -9.25 68.39
N THR A 105 -67.18 -10.05 67.70
CA THR A 105 -68.40 -10.64 68.26
C THR A 105 -68.11 -11.54 69.47
N ALA A 106 -66.98 -12.25 69.49
CA ALA A 106 -66.54 -12.99 70.67
C ALA A 106 -66.20 -12.08 71.87
N LEU A 107 -65.65 -10.88 71.63
CA LEU A 107 -65.36 -9.89 72.68
C LEU A 107 -66.63 -9.22 73.21
N ASP A 108 -67.67 -9.06 72.40
CA ASP A 108 -68.97 -8.54 72.84
C ASP A 108 -69.64 -9.45 73.88
N PHE A 109 -69.50 -10.78 73.74
CA PHE A 109 -70.01 -11.76 74.71
C PHE A 109 -69.01 -12.16 75.81
N LEU A 110 -67.70 -12.02 75.57
CA LEU A 110 -66.63 -12.36 76.53
C LEU A 110 -65.64 -11.19 76.69
N PRO A 111 -66.07 -10.07 77.30
CA PRO A 111 -65.23 -8.89 77.48
C PRO A 111 -63.98 -9.22 78.31
N GLY A 112 -62.80 -8.94 77.75
CA GLY A 112 -61.51 -9.24 78.37
C GLY A 112 -60.92 -10.61 78.03
N ASN A 113 -61.54 -11.40 77.14
CA ASN A 113 -60.95 -12.66 76.70
C ASN A 113 -59.65 -12.44 75.90
N THR A 114 -58.51 -12.75 76.51
CA THR A 114 -57.17 -12.54 75.94
C THR A 114 -56.95 -13.27 74.62
N GLU A 115 -57.60 -14.42 74.38
CA GLU A 115 -57.47 -15.13 73.10
C GLU A 115 -58.17 -14.37 71.97
N ALA A 116 -59.35 -13.79 72.23
CA ALA A 116 -60.08 -13.01 71.22
C ALA A 116 -59.34 -11.71 70.86
N ILE A 117 -58.73 -11.04 71.84
CA ILE A 117 -57.87 -9.86 71.59
C ILE A 117 -56.66 -10.26 70.73
N ASN A 118 -55.88 -11.24 71.17
CA ASN A 118 -54.68 -11.70 70.46
C ASN A 118 -55.01 -12.25 69.06
N GLY A 119 -56.15 -12.93 68.91
CA GLY A 119 -56.66 -13.47 67.65
C GLY A 119 -57.03 -12.37 66.65
N ARG A 120 -57.81 -11.37 67.09
CA ARG A 120 -58.19 -10.20 66.28
C ARG A 120 -56.96 -9.41 65.85
N ASP A 121 -56.05 -9.12 66.77
CA ASP A 121 -54.89 -8.28 66.50
C ASP A 121 -53.89 -9.00 65.57
N LYS A 122 -53.74 -10.32 65.73
CA LYS A 122 -53.03 -11.17 64.76
C LYS A 122 -53.71 -11.16 63.38
N ALA A 123 -55.03 -11.25 63.32
CA ALA A 123 -55.78 -11.18 62.06
C ALA A 123 -55.57 -9.83 61.33
N LEU A 124 -55.61 -8.71 62.06
CA LEU A 124 -55.30 -7.37 61.55
C LEU A 124 -53.88 -7.29 60.97
N THR A 125 -52.87 -7.85 61.65
CA THR A 125 -51.49 -7.87 61.11
C THR A 125 -51.32 -8.74 59.86
N MET A 126 -52.17 -9.75 59.65
CA MET A 126 -52.14 -10.60 58.46
C MET A 126 -52.90 -9.96 57.28
N LEU A 127 -54.04 -9.31 57.54
CA LEU A 127 -54.80 -8.57 56.53
C LEU A 127 -53.95 -7.43 55.93
N ASN A 128 -53.33 -6.61 56.79
CA ASN A 128 -52.46 -5.49 56.38
C ASN A 128 -51.18 -5.95 55.63
N ARG A 129 -50.78 -7.23 55.76
CA ARG A 129 -49.73 -7.83 54.92
C ARG A 129 -50.26 -8.40 53.61
N GLY A 130 -51.55 -8.71 53.54
CA GLY A 130 -52.25 -9.17 52.35
C GLY A 130 -52.33 -8.09 51.27
N ASP A 131 -52.75 -6.87 51.64
CA ASP A 131 -52.94 -5.77 50.67
C ASP A 131 -51.62 -5.25 50.07
N LEU A 132 -50.50 -5.39 50.78
CA LEU A 132 -49.16 -5.02 50.29
C LEU A 132 -48.61 -6.00 49.24
N LEU A 133 -49.18 -7.21 49.09
CA LEU A 133 -48.72 -8.20 48.11
C LEU A 133 -49.13 -7.85 46.67
N PRO A 134 -50.40 -7.48 46.36
CA PRO A 134 -50.78 -6.95 45.06
C PRO A 134 -49.95 -5.75 44.61
N GLU A 135 -49.71 -4.78 45.49
CA GLU A 135 -48.94 -3.56 45.18
C GLU A 135 -47.48 -3.91 44.83
N ALA A 136 -46.79 -4.69 45.66
CA ALA A 136 -45.42 -5.14 45.39
C ALA A 136 -45.29 -5.99 44.11
N VAL A 137 -46.30 -6.80 43.78
CA VAL A 137 -46.33 -7.55 42.51
C VAL A 137 -46.54 -6.61 41.31
N GLN A 138 -47.37 -5.58 41.45
CA GLN A 138 -47.58 -4.59 40.40
C GLN A 138 -46.30 -3.76 40.15
N ASP A 139 -45.61 -3.33 41.20
CA ASP A 139 -44.32 -2.62 41.09
C ASP A 139 -43.25 -3.46 40.37
N ILE A 140 -43.09 -4.74 40.74
CA ILE A 140 -42.16 -5.66 40.07
C ILE A 140 -42.50 -5.80 38.57
N ASN A 141 -43.78 -5.82 38.21
CA ASN A 141 -44.21 -5.88 36.82
C ASN A 141 -43.92 -4.56 36.08
N VAL A 142 -44.11 -3.39 36.71
CA VAL A 142 -43.76 -2.08 36.14
C VAL A 142 -42.25 -1.96 35.92
N MET A 143 -41.43 -2.34 36.90
CA MET A 143 -39.96 -2.34 36.77
C MET A 143 -39.48 -3.28 35.66
N ARG A 144 -40.11 -4.46 35.51
CA ARG A 144 -39.84 -5.40 34.42
C ARG A 144 -40.19 -4.79 33.05
N GLN A 145 -41.38 -4.21 32.90
CA GLN A 145 -41.80 -3.56 31.65
C GLN A 145 -40.87 -2.40 31.27
N ARG A 146 -40.48 -1.59 32.26
CA ARG A 146 -39.53 -0.49 32.08
C ARG A 146 -38.17 -0.97 31.57
N ALA A 147 -37.58 -1.99 32.19
CA ALA A 147 -36.30 -2.55 31.76
C ALA A 147 -36.36 -3.07 30.31
N MET A 148 -37.46 -3.74 29.93
CA MET A 148 -37.65 -4.20 28.55
C MET A 148 -37.77 -3.05 27.54
N ALA A 149 -38.46 -1.96 27.91
CA ALA A 149 -38.58 -0.77 27.06
C ALA A 149 -37.26 -0.01 26.92
N GLU A 150 -36.50 0.16 28.01
CA GLU A 150 -35.17 0.79 27.99
C GLU A 150 -34.17 -0.03 27.16
N HIS A 151 -34.15 -1.36 27.34
CA HIS A 151 -33.33 -2.28 26.54
C HIS A 151 -33.68 -2.22 25.04
N ALA A 152 -34.97 -2.26 24.69
CA ALA A 152 -35.41 -2.12 23.30
C ALA A 152 -35.01 -0.76 22.71
N SER A 153 -35.13 0.33 23.47
CA SER A 153 -34.68 1.67 23.08
C SER A 153 -33.17 1.71 22.77
N TYR A 154 -32.33 1.06 23.58
CA TYR A 154 -30.90 0.95 23.31
C TYR A 154 -30.59 0.13 22.05
N LEU A 155 -31.31 -0.97 21.77
CA LEU A 155 -31.14 -1.74 20.54
C LEU A 155 -31.57 -0.95 19.29
N THR A 156 -32.66 -0.18 19.37
CA THR A 156 -33.05 0.77 18.30
C THR A 156 -31.97 1.81 18.08
N GLY A 157 -31.48 2.47 19.12
CA GLY A 157 -30.40 3.47 19.03
C GLY A 157 -29.10 2.89 18.45
N ALA A 158 -28.74 1.66 18.80
CA ALA A 158 -27.63 0.94 18.17
C ALA A 158 -27.87 0.70 16.67
N SER A 159 -29.09 0.31 16.28
CA SER A 159 -29.45 0.07 14.88
C SER A 159 -29.42 1.34 14.02
N GLU A 160 -29.87 2.49 14.56
CA GLU A 160 -29.74 3.78 13.90
C GLU A 160 -28.29 4.24 13.78
N ALA A 161 -27.47 3.99 14.80
CA ALA A 161 -26.05 4.35 14.78
C ALA A 161 -25.31 3.55 13.70
N ILE A 162 -25.60 2.25 13.53
CA ILE A 162 -25.13 1.45 12.38
C ILE A 162 -25.59 2.08 11.06
N ALA A 163 -26.86 2.50 10.94
CA ALA A 163 -27.38 3.13 9.71
C ALA A 163 -26.74 4.51 9.40
N ARG A 164 -26.09 5.14 10.38
CA ARG A 164 -25.29 6.37 10.23
C ARG A 164 -23.79 6.10 10.06
N ASN A 165 -23.36 4.83 10.00
CA ASN A 165 -21.95 4.37 10.10
C ASN A 165 -21.22 4.81 11.38
N ASP A 166 -21.96 5.20 12.43
CA ASP A 166 -21.41 5.54 13.75
C ASP A 166 -21.30 4.29 14.63
N PHE A 167 -20.30 3.47 14.32
CA PHE A 167 -20.04 2.23 15.05
C PHE A 167 -19.63 2.48 16.52
N PHE A 168 -19.11 3.67 16.85
CA PHE A 168 -18.77 4.05 18.23
C PHE A 168 -20.01 4.30 19.09
N ALA A 169 -20.97 5.08 18.58
CA ALA A 169 -22.26 5.23 19.25
C ALA A 169 -23.01 3.90 19.31
N ALA A 170 -22.95 3.06 18.27
CA ALA A 170 -23.58 1.74 18.28
C ALA A 170 -23.03 0.84 19.41
N ARG A 171 -21.69 0.76 19.57
CA ARG A 171 -21.04 0.05 20.69
C ARG A 171 -21.41 0.66 22.05
N THR A 172 -21.57 1.97 22.12
CA THR A 172 -22.00 2.68 23.34
C THR A 172 -23.44 2.32 23.73
N PHE A 173 -24.37 2.25 22.77
CA PHE A 173 -25.75 1.80 23.02
C PHE A 173 -25.81 0.34 23.47
N VAL A 174 -25.07 -0.57 22.84
CA VAL A 174 -24.98 -1.97 23.27
C VAL A 174 -24.39 -2.10 24.69
N THR A 175 -23.41 -1.25 25.04
CA THR A 175 -22.86 -1.20 26.41
C THR A 175 -23.91 -0.75 27.43
N ARG A 176 -24.75 0.23 27.09
CA ARG A 176 -25.88 0.65 27.95
C ARG A 176 -26.93 -0.45 28.11
N ALA A 177 -27.22 -1.22 27.05
CA ALA A 177 -28.12 -2.38 27.11
C ALA A 177 -27.61 -3.48 28.06
N ARG A 178 -26.28 -3.71 28.12
CA ARG A 178 -25.65 -4.63 29.08
C ARG A 178 -25.82 -4.16 30.53
N VAL A 179 -25.45 -2.90 30.82
CA VAL A 179 -25.60 -2.32 32.16
C VAL A 179 -27.05 -2.32 32.64
N ASN A 180 -28.01 -2.03 31.75
CA ASN A 180 -29.44 -2.09 32.06
C ASN A 180 -29.91 -3.52 32.37
N LEU A 181 -29.41 -4.53 31.66
CA LEU A 181 -29.71 -5.94 31.94
C LEU A 181 -29.11 -6.39 33.29
N GLU A 182 -27.87 -6.00 33.59
CA GLU A 182 -27.21 -6.28 34.87
C GLU A 182 -27.97 -5.65 36.06
N GLN A 183 -28.42 -4.40 35.91
CA GLN A 183 -29.21 -3.69 36.94
C GLN A 183 -30.63 -4.23 37.11
N SER A 184 -31.29 -4.68 36.03
CA SER A 184 -32.67 -5.16 36.07
C SER A 184 -32.81 -6.66 36.36
N ARG A 185 -31.71 -7.41 36.40
CA ARG A 185 -31.64 -8.88 36.52
C ARG A 185 -32.61 -9.49 37.55
N GLN A 186 -32.70 -8.88 38.73
CA GLN A 186 -33.59 -9.32 39.83
C GLN A 186 -35.07 -9.39 39.45
N TYR A 187 -35.52 -8.59 38.47
CA TYR A 187 -36.91 -8.46 38.05
C TYR A 187 -37.22 -9.16 36.71
N VAL A 188 -36.19 -9.59 35.97
CA VAL A 188 -36.27 -10.10 34.58
C VAL A 188 -35.69 -11.52 34.37
N PRO A 189 -35.73 -12.46 35.33
CA PRO A 189 -35.03 -13.75 35.20
C PRO A 189 -35.51 -14.61 34.00
N THR A 190 -36.79 -14.51 33.63
CA THR A 190 -37.38 -15.28 32.50
C THR A 190 -36.84 -14.85 31.14
N ASN A 191 -36.48 -13.57 30.98
CA ASN A 191 -36.11 -12.98 29.68
C ASN A 191 -34.61 -12.64 29.59
N GLU A 192 -33.84 -12.80 30.67
CA GLU A 192 -32.39 -12.56 30.74
C GLU A 192 -31.63 -13.20 29.57
N ALA A 193 -31.91 -14.48 29.28
CA ALA A 193 -31.27 -15.23 28.21
C ALA A 193 -31.64 -14.75 26.78
N ALA A 194 -32.81 -14.12 26.60
CA ALA A 194 -33.19 -13.50 25.33
C ALA A 194 -32.46 -12.16 25.16
N MET A 195 -32.55 -11.28 26.15
CA MET A 195 -31.89 -9.97 26.16
C MET A 195 -30.36 -10.08 26.02
N THR A 196 -29.75 -11.14 26.59
CA THR A 196 -28.33 -11.48 26.36
C THR A 196 -28.04 -11.85 24.91
N ARG A 197 -28.90 -12.67 24.27
CA ARG A 197 -28.75 -13.05 22.86
C ARG A 197 -28.93 -11.84 21.93
N ASP A 198 -29.85 -10.94 22.25
CA ASP A 198 -30.11 -9.74 21.46
C ASP A 198 -28.93 -8.75 21.55
N ILE A 199 -28.33 -8.58 22.73
CA ILE A 199 -27.05 -7.88 22.93
C ILE A 199 -25.91 -8.50 22.10
N LEU A 200 -25.76 -9.83 22.13
CA LEU A 200 -24.68 -10.53 21.41
C LEU A 200 -24.85 -10.40 19.90
N SER A 201 -26.04 -10.67 19.37
CA SER A 201 -26.32 -10.53 17.94
C SER A 201 -26.20 -9.08 17.45
N MET A 202 -26.59 -8.08 18.25
CA MET A 202 -26.33 -6.67 17.92
C MET A 202 -24.84 -6.34 17.94
N SER A 203 -24.06 -6.93 18.86
CA SER A 203 -22.59 -6.77 18.89
C SER A 203 -21.96 -7.30 17.60
N GLU A 204 -22.30 -8.53 17.21
CA GLU A 204 -21.86 -9.16 15.96
C GLU A 204 -22.30 -8.37 14.73
N ARG A 205 -23.51 -7.81 14.73
CA ARG A 205 -24.03 -6.98 13.62
C ARG A 205 -23.25 -5.67 13.46
N ILE A 206 -22.75 -5.09 14.55
CA ILE A 206 -21.83 -3.93 14.50
C ILE A 206 -20.49 -4.38 13.93
N ASP A 207 -19.90 -5.47 14.43
CA ASP A 207 -18.60 -5.98 13.98
C ASP A 207 -18.62 -6.43 12.51
N ALA A 208 -19.77 -6.89 11.99
CA ALA A 208 -19.98 -7.20 10.58
C ALA A 208 -20.14 -5.94 9.72
N ALA A 209 -20.96 -4.98 10.14
CA ALA A 209 -21.20 -3.73 9.41
C ALA A 209 -19.95 -2.84 9.36
N GLU A 210 -19.17 -2.77 10.44
CA GLU A 210 -17.92 -1.99 10.48
C GLU A 210 -16.85 -2.58 9.54
N ARG A 211 -16.76 -3.91 9.42
CA ARG A 211 -15.88 -4.56 8.44
C ARG A 211 -16.36 -4.27 7.01
N ALA A 212 -17.62 -4.53 6.69
CA ALA A 212 -18.17 -4.27 5.36
C ALA A 212 -18.02 -2.80 4.93
N TYR A 213 -18.14 -1.85 5.86
CA TYR A 213 -17.88 -0.43 5.61
C TYR A 213 -16.40 -0.17 5.28
N ARG A 214 -15.46 -0.64 6.12
CA ARG A 214 -14.01 -0.52 5.88
C ARG A 214 -13.61 -1.15 4.54
N ASP A 215 -14.05 -2.39 4.29
CA ASP A 215 -13.79 -3.12 3.05
C ASP A 215 -14.28 -2.34 1.81
N SER A 216 -15.42 -1.64 1.92
CA SER A 216 -15.96 -0.80 0.84
C SER A 216 -15.15 0.49 0.61
N VAL A 217 -14.67 1.14 1.68
CA VAL A 217 -13.83 2.34 1.61
C VAL A 217 -12.44 2.00 1.05
N ASP A 218 -11.85 0.88 1.48
CA ASP A 218 -10.56 0.40 0.97
C ASP A 218 -10.69 0.00 -0.52
N ALA A 219 -11.80 -0.61 -0.93
CA ALA A 219 -12.09 -0.90 -2.33
C ALA A 219 -12.28 0.36 -3.19
N GLU A 220 -12.93 1.40 -2.67
CA GLU A 220 -13.05 2.70 -3.35
C GLU A 220 -11.70 3.41 -3.46
N ALA A 221 -10.88 3.38 -2.40
CA ALA A 221 -9.52 3.93 -2.39
C ALA A 221 -8.58 3.21 -3.39
N LEU A 222 -8.70 1.88 -3.52
CA LEU A 222 -7.97 1.11 -4.53
C LEU A 222 -8.48 1.42 -5.94
N GLY A 223 -9.79 1.44 -6.16
CA GLY A 223 -10.40 1.72 -7.46
C GLY A 223 -10.09 3.13 -7.98
N THR A 224 -10.11 4.13 -7.10
CA THR A 224 -9.70 5.51 -7.43
C THR A 224 -8.20 5.60 -7.72
N ALA A 225 -7.33 5.00 -6.90
CA ALA A 225 -5.89 5.00 -7.13
C ALA A 225 -5.50 4.30 -8.45
N ASP A 226 -6.17 3.20 -8.83
CA ASP A 226 -5.92 2.52 -10.10
C ASP A 226 -6.51 3.26 -11.30
N ALA A 227 -7.63 3.97 -11.13
CA ALA A 227 -8.15 4.90 -12.14
C ALA A 227 -7.18 6.08 -12.37
N GLU A 228 -6.60 6.65 -11.31
CA GLU A 228 -5.59 7.72 -11.41
C GLU A 228 -4.32 7.25 -12.10
N LYS A 229 -3.75 6.09 -11.71
CA LYS A 229 -2.59 5.47 -12.39
C LYS A 229 -2.89 5.25 -13.88
N SER A 230 -4.09 4.73 -14.20
CA SER A 230 -4.52 4.50 -15.58
C SER A 230 -4.67 5.80 -16.38
N ALA A 231 -5.18 6.86 -15.76
CA ALA A 231 -5.30 8.18 -16.37
C ALA A 231 -3.93 8.84 -16.60
N ALA A 232 -3.02 8.73 -15.63
CA ALA A 232 -1.64 9.22 -15.75
C ALA A 232 -0.87 8.51 -16.87
N ALA A 233 -0.96 7.18 -16.94
CA ALA A 233 -0.33 6.40 -18.02
C ALA A 233 -0.88 6.79 -19.42
N ARG A 234 -2.20 7.03 -19.53
CA ARG A 234 -2.80 7.53 -20.79
C ARG A 234 -2.27 8.91 -21.17
N ARG A 235 -2.19 9.86 -20.23
CA ARG A 235 -1.62 11.20 -20.46
C ARG A 235 -0.17 11.12 -20.95
N GLN A 236 0.67 10.30 -20.32
CA GLN A 236 2.06 10.10 -20.75
C GLN A 236 2.17 9.53 -22.17
N VAL A 237 1.30 8.60 -22.56
CA VAL A 237 1.25 8.07 -23.94
C VAL A 237 0.78 9.13 -24.93
N GLU A 238 -0.22 9.95 -24.58
CA GLU A 238 -0.68 11.07 -25.40
C GLU A 238 0.37 12.18 -25.55
N GLU A 239 1.11 12.51 -24.50
CA GLU A 239 2.21 13.48 -24.49
C GLU A 239 3.38 13.01 -25.34
N ARG A 240 3.85 11.77 -25.12
CA ARG A 240 4.86 11.10 -25.95
C ARG A 240 4.45 11.09 -27.43
N ARG A 241 3.17 10.80 -27.72
CA ARG A 241 2.63 10.86 -29.08
C ARG A 241 2.65 12.28 -29.67
N LYS A 242 2.23 13.31 -28.93
CA LYS A 242 2.26 14.71 -29.39
C LYS A 242 3.68 15.15 -29.76
N ILE A 243 4.67 14.80 -28.93
CA ILE A 243 6.10 15.08 -29.18
C ILE A 243 6.57 14.37 -30.46
N ILE A 244 6.20 13.11 -30.65
CA ILE A 244 6.50 12.35 -31.88
C ILE A 244 5.84 12.98 -33.11
N ASP A 245 4.55 13.33 -33.03
CA ASP A 245 3.78 13.97 -34.12
C ASP A 245 4.26 15.42 -34.42
N GLU A 246 4.99 16.06 -33.51
CA GLU A 246 5.69 17.35 -33.69
C GLU A 246 7.08 17.19 -34.30
N ASN A 247 7.92 16.30 -33.74
CA ASN A 247 9.22 15.99 -34.32
C ASN A 247 9.08 15.44 -35.75
N LEU A 248 8.05 14.63 -36.07
CA LEU A 248 7.74 14.18 -37.43
C LEU A 248 7.26 15.28 -38.39
N ARG A 249 6.95 16.50 -37.90
CA ARG A 249 6.76 17.70 -38.73
C ARG A 249 8.09 18.43 -38.92
N ARG A 250 8.83 18.66 -37.83
CA ARG A 250 10.18 19.25 -37.84
C ARG A 250 11.17 18.51 -38.75
N VAL A 251 11.11 17.18 -38.80
CA VAL A 251 11.91 16.37 -39.75
C VAL A 251 11.59 16.70 -41.21
N ARG A 252 10.32 16.92 -41.56
CA ARG A 252 9.91 17.30 -42.92
C ARG A 252 10.31 18.73 -43.27
N GLU A 253 10.28 19.64 -42.30
CA GLU A 253 10.81 21.00 -42.44
C GLU A 253 12.33 20.97 -42.70
N LEU A 254 13.10 20.23 -41.90
CA LEU A 254 14.54 20.05 -42.10
C LEU A 254 14.89 19.30 -43.41
N GLN A 255 14.02 18.41 -43.90
CA GLN A 255 14.15 17.82 -45.24
C GLN A 255 13.99 18.87 -46.35
N MET A 256 13.02 19.79 -46.24
CA MET A 256 12.83 20.89 -47.21
C MET A 256 13.99 21.90 -47.16
N GLU A 257 14.63 22.08 -45.99
CA GLU A 257 15.83 22.90 -45.82
C GLU A 257 17.14 22.17 -46.21
N PHE A 258 17.10 20.91 -46.64
CA PHE A 258 18.26 20.05 -46.94
C PHE A 258 19.23 19.84 -45.74
N ARG A 259 18.74 20.00 -44.50
CA ARG A 259 19.52 19.89 -43.24
C ARG A 259 19.51 18.46 -42.70
N TYR A 260 20.05 17.53 -43.50
CA TYR A 260 19.93 16.10 -43.24
C TYR A 260 20.58 15.63 -41.93
N ASP A 261 21.69 16.23 -41.50
CA ASP A 261 22.34 15.92 -40.21
C ASP A 261 21.42 16.19 -39.02
N GLU A 262 20.72 17.34 -39.02
CA GLU A 262 19.76 17.72 -37.98
C GLU A 262 18.46 16.91 -38.11
N ALA A 263 18.03 16.60 -39.33
CA ALA A 263 16.87 15.72 -39.54
C ALA A 263 17.10 14.32 -38.96
N LEU A 264 18.32 13.77 -39.05
CA LEU A 264 18.70 12.51 -38.40
C LEU A 264 18.68 12.64 -36.87
N GLN A 265 19.22 13.72 -36.29
CA GLN A 265 19.18 13.94 -34.84
C GLN A 265 17.74 13.97 -34.29
N VAL A 266 16.81 14.65 -34.98
CA VAL A 266 15.39 14.68 -34.58
C VAL A 266 14.70 13.31 -34.78
N ILE A 267 15.19 12.46 -35.69
CA ILE A 267 14.72 11.07 -35.82
C ILE A 267 15.28 10.20 -34.69
N ASP A 268 16.53 10.38 -34.29
CA ASP A 268 17.11 9.69 -33.14
C ASP A 268 16.40 10.10 -31.83
N GLU A 269 15.95 11.35 -31.69
CA GLU A 269 15.04 11.79 -30.62
C GLU A 269 13.69 11.03 -30.68
N ILE A 270 13.10 10.82 -31.88
CA ILE A 270 11.87 10.04 -32.04
C ILE A 270 12.09 8.56 -31.72
N LEU A 271 13.25 7.98 -32.06
CA LEU A 271 13.56 6.56 -31.80
C LEU A 271 13.96 6.32 -30.34
N PHE A 272 14.57 7.29 -29.66
CA PHE A 272 14.69 7.30 -28.20
C PHE A 272 13.30 7.45 -27.53
N LEU A 273 12.44 8.28 -28.13
CA LEU A 273 10.99 8.30 -27.93
C LEU A 273 10.37 6.89 -27.97
N ASP A 274 10.48 6.23 -29.13
CA ASP A 274 9.77 5.02 -29.53
C ASP A 274 10.59 4.20 -30.55
N GLU A 275 11.41 3.28 -30.05
CA GLU A 275 12.40 2.48 -30.80
C GLU A 275 11.81 1.73 -32.01
N ASN A 276 10.53 1.34 -31.93
CA ASN A 276 9.81 0.60 -32.97
C ASN A 276 8.93 1.49 -33.88
N ASN A 277 9.09 2.82 -33.86
CA ASN A 277 8.26 3.72 -34.66
C ASN A 277 8.51 3.51 -36.17
N PRO A 278 7.51 3.04 -36.95
CA PRO A 278 7.74 2.64 -38.34
C PRO A 278 8.00 3.84 -39.27
N ALA A 279 7.47 5.03 -38.95
CA ALA A 279 7.72 6.24 -39.73
C ALA A 279 9.14 6.75 -39.50
N ALA A 280 9.61 6.77 -38.24
CA ALA A 280 10.96 7.18 -37.89
C ALA A 280 12.03 6.26 -38.49
N LEU A 281 11.85 4.93 -38.39
CA LEU A 281 12.76 3.96 -38.99
C LEU A 281 12.86 4.10 -40.52
N ALA A 282 11.73 4.30 -41.21
CA ALA A 282 11.70 4.53 -42.65
C ALA A 282 12.37 5.86 -43.05
N LEU A 283 12.12 6.94 -42.31
CA LEU A 283 12.72 8.25 -42.53
C LEU A 283 14.24 8.23 -42.26
N HIS A 284 14.69 7.54 -41.21
CA HIS A 284 16.13 7.37 -40.91
C HIS A 284 16.86 6.78 -42.12
N GLY A 285 16.38 5.65 -42.65
CA GLY A 285 16.98 5.01 -43.82
C GLY A 285 16.97 5.89 -45.06
N ALA A 286 15.85 6.55 -45.36
CA ALA A 286 15.72 7.43 -46.52
C ALA A 286 16.64 8.66 -46.44
N ILE A 287 16.69 9.34 -45.30
CA ILE A 287 17.52 10.54 -45.11
C ILE A 287 19.00 10.17 -45.02
N SER A 288 19.36 9.09 -44.33
CA SER A 288 20.75 8.62 -44.24
C SER A 288 21.33 8.30 -45.63
N ASN A 289 20.59 7.57 -46.47
CA ASN A 289 20.96 7.33 -47.86
C ASN A 289 21.04 8.64 -48.67
N THR A 290 20.07 9.55 -48.53
CA THR A 290 20.06 10.83 -49.26
C THR A 290 21.26 11.72 -48.90
N LYS A 291 21.62 11.76 -47.60
CA LYS A 291 22.81 12.44 -47.10
C LYS A 291 24.07 11.84 -47.70
N PHE A 292 24.22 10.51 -47.65
CA PHE A 292 25.37 9.79 -48.20
C PHE A 292 25.63 10.12 -49.68
N TRP A 293 24.57 10.17 -50.51
CA TRP A 293 24.71 10.58 -51.91
C TRP A 293 25.10 12.07 -52.08
N ARG A 294 24.60 12.97 -51.23
CA ARG A 294 25.04 14.39 -51.25
C ARG A 294 26.52 14.52 -50.85
N ASP A 295 26.94 13.80 -49.82
CA ASP A 295 28.32 13.80 -49.34
C ASP A 295 29.28 13.28 -50.43
N ILE A 296 28.89 12.22 -51.16
CA ILE A 296 29.62 11.73 -52.35
C ILE A 296 29.76 12.83 -53.41
N VAL A 297 28.68 13.52 -53.78
CA VAL A 297 28.72 14.55 -54.84
C VAL A 297 29.63 15.72 -54.45
N GLU A 298 29.63 16.15 -53.19
CA GLU A 298 30.54 17.21 -52.72
C GLU A 298 32.01 16.73 -52.66
N ILE A 299 32.27 15.48 -52.26
CA ILE A 299 33.61 14.88 -52.29
C ILE A 299 34.12 14.75 -53.74
N GLU A 300 33.29 14.30 -54.68
CA GLU A 300 33.65 14.19 -56.11
C GLU A 300 34.00 15.58 -56.68
N LYS A 301 33.17 16.60 -56.43
CA LYS A 301 33.43 18.00 -56.81
C LYS A 301 34.74 18.53 -56.22
N GLN A 302 35.03 18.27 -54.95
CA GLN A 302 36.30 18.68 -54.32
C GLN A 302 37.50 17.94 -54.91
N LYS A 303 37.36 16.65 -55.23
CA LYS A 303 38.37 15.82 -55.89
C LYS A 303 38.63 16.30 -57.33
N GLU A 304 37.60 16.64 -58.11
CA GLU A 304 37.73 17.21 -59.45
C GLU A 304 38.45 18.57 -59.43
N LEU A 305 38.12 19.44 -58.48
CA LEU A 305 38.87 20.69 -58.25
C LEU A 305 40.32 20.41 -57.88
N GLY A 306 40.58 19.43 -57.00
CA GLY A 306 41.94 18.99 -56.66
C GLY A 306 42.73 18.51 -57.89
N TYR A 307 42.12 17.68 -58.75
CA TYR A 307 42.76 17.25 -59.99
C TYR A 307 42.99 18.39 -60.97
N SER A 308 42.07 19.36 -61.09
CA SER A 308 42.25 20.49 -62.01
C SER A 308 43.38 21.44 -61.55
N TRP A 309 43.59 21.60 -60.24
CA TRP A 309 44.76 22.33 -59.70
C TRP A 309 46.07 21.59 -59.98
N ASN A 310 46.15 20.29 -59.70
CA ASN A 310 47.36 19.49 -59.99
C ASN A 310 47.68 19.50 -61.50
N GLU A 311 46.68 19.38 -62.37
CA GLU A 311 46.85 19.46 -63.82
C GLU A 311 47.31 20.86 -64.28
N LEU A 312 46.83 21.94 -63.64
CA LEU A 312 47.29 23.29 -63.91
C LEU A 312 48.76 23.50 -63.48
N GLU A 313 49.16 22.97 -62.32
CA GLU A 313 50.54 23.04 -61.81
C GLU A 313 51.50 22.18 -62.65
N ASN A 314 51.08 20.99 -63.06
CA ASN A 314 51.80 20.16 -64.04
C ASN A 314 52.00 20.92 -65.35
N ARG A 315 50.94 21.52 -65.91
CA ARG A 315 51.02 22.33 -67.15
C ARG A 315 51.91 23.54 -66.99
N ALA A 316 51.83 24.26 -65.86
CA ALA A 316 52.74 25.37 -65.56
C ALA A 316 54.20 24.90 -65.55
N SER A 317 54.48 23.72 -65.00
CA SER A 317 55.81 23.09 -65.00
C SER A 317 56.30 22.65 -66.38
N THR A 318 55.41 22.46 -67.37
CA THR A 318 55.79 22.24 -68.79
C THR A 318 56.13 23.52 -69.56
N ILE A 319 55.85 24.70 -69.01
CA ILE A 319 56.24 25.97 -69.65
C ILE A 319 57.76 26.08 -69.60
N VAL A 320 58.41 25.90 -70.75
CA VAL A 320 59.87 25.94 -70.88
C VAL A 320 60.44 27.16 -70.15
N PRO A 321 61.28 26.97 -69.11
CA PRO A 321 61.77 28.06 -68.28
C PRO A 321 62.49 29.11 -69.13
N ARG A 322 62.00 30.36 -69.10
CA ARG A 322 62.45 31.39 -70.04
C ARG A 322 63.69 32.11 -69.51
N VAL A 323 64.74 32.12 -70.33
CA VAL A 323 65.93 32.94 -70.11
C VAL A 323 65.56 34.42 -70.24
N ASN A 324 65.67 35.17 -69.14
CA ASN A 324 65.42 36.61 -69.09
C ASN A 324 66.71 37.34 -68.67
N LEU A 325 67.47 37.76 -69.67
CA LEU A 325 68.71 38.52 -69.48
C LEU A 325 68.49 40.04 -69.54
N SER A 326 67.40 40.49 -70.17
CA SER A 326 67.11 41.90 -70.43
C SER A 326 65.62 42.11 -70.75
N GLY A 327 65.01 43.14 -70.17
CA GLY A 327 63.56 43.40 -70.21
C GLY A 327 63.03 43.67 -68.81
N SER A 328 61.71 43.66 -68.60
CA SER A 328 61.10 43.61 -67.27
C SER A 328 60.88 42.18 -66.79
N GLY A 329 60.53 42.01 -65.51
CA GLY A 329 60.36 40.71 -64.85
C GLY A 329 61.69 40.09 -64.40
N ASP A 330 61.59 39.09 -63.52
CA ASP A 330 62.74 38.47 -62.87
C ASP A 330 63.79 37.95 -63.86
N ARG A 331 65.07 38.15 -63.49
CA ARG A 331 66.23 37.71 -64.27
C ARG A 331 66.40 36.21 -64.15
N SER A 332 66.69 35.52 -65.26
CA SER A 332 67.19 34.15 -65.19
C SER A 332 68.13 33.82 -66.34
N VAL A 333 69.24 33.18 -66.00
CA VAL A 333 70.29 32.73 -66.94
C VAL A 333 69.95 31.35 -67.55
N GLN A 334 69.19 30.53 -66.82
CA GLN A 334 68.82 29.16 -67.20
C GLN A 334 67.30 28.93 -67.19
N GLY A 335 66.50 29.98 -66.94
CA GLY A 335 65.07 29.93 -66.72
C GLY A 335 64.64 29.34 -65.37
N VAL A 336 65.30 28.27 -64.90
CA VAL A 336 64.90 27.51 -63.69
C VAL A 336 65.11 28.31 -62.40
N LEU A 337 66.24 29.02 -62.27
CA LEU A 337 66.54 29.85 -61.10
C LEU A 337 66.31 31.32 -61.44
N THR A 338 65.26 31.92 -60.89
CA THR A 338 64.95 33.34 -61.03
C THR A 338 65.62 34.18 -59.94
N TYR A 339 65.97 35.42 -60.29
CA TYR A 339 66.50 36.43 -59.39
C TYR A 339 65.71 37.74 -59.59
N PRO A 340 65.39 38.50 -58.52
CA PRO A 340 64.72 39.79 -58.65
C PRO A 340 65.43 40.74 -59.63
N GLU A 341 64.68 41.64 -60.30
CA GLU A 341 65.27 42.58 -61.26
C GLU A 341 66.46 43.39 -60.70
N ASP A 342 66.42 43.73 -59.41
CA ASP A 342 67.44 44.50 -58.72
C ASP A 342 68.52 43.65 -58.03
N TRP A 343 68.60 42.33 -58.29
CA TRP A 343 69.60 41.45 -57.67
C TRP A 343 71.06 41.95 -57.74
N PRO A 344 71.54 42.67 -58.78
CA PRO A 344 72.90 43.22 -58.78
C PRO A 344 73.07 44.34 -57.73
N ASN A 345 72.01 45.10 -57.46
CA ASN A 345 71.99 46.14 -56.43
C ASN A 345 71.79 45.54 -55.04
N LEU A 346 70.97 44.50 -54.89
CA LEU A 346 70.89 43.73 -53.64
C LEU A 346 72.23 43.06 -53.30
N SER A 347 72.94 42.54 -54.30
CA SER A 347 74.28 41.95 -54.13
C SER A 347 75.29 43.01 -53.67
N LYS A 348 75.31 44.19 -54.32
CA LYS A 348 76.14 45.33 -53.88
C LYS A 348 75.81 45.80 -52.45
N ARG A 349 74.53 45.81 -52.07
CA ARG A 349 74.07 46.14 -50.70
C ARG A 349 74.48 45.08 -49.67
N ARG A 350 74.54 43.80 -50.05
CA ARG A 350 75.06 42.72 -49.19
C ARG A 350 76.59 42.74 -49.09
N SER A 351 77.31 43.17 -50.12
CA SER A 351 78.79 43.24 -50.10
C SER A 351 79.36 44.54 -49.54
N GLY A 352 78.58 45.62 -49.51
CA GLY A 352 79.04 46.95 -49.14
C GLY A 352 78.51 47.41 -47.79
N GLU A 353 79.40 47.51 -46.79
CA GLU A 353 79.24 48.15 -45.46
C GLU A 353 78.19 47.53 -44.52
N HIS A 354 77.16 46.86 -45.05
CA HIS A 354 76.19 46.03 -44.33
C HIS A 354 76.41 44.53 -44.64
N SER A 355 77.65 44.16 -44.97
CA SER A 355 78.09 42.76 -44.97
C SER A 355 77.93 42.17 -43.57
N PHE A 356 77.86 40.84 -43.47
CA PHE A 356 77.79 40.14 -42.19
C PHE A 356 79.07 40.41 -41.37
N VAL A 357 79.00 41.41 -40.49
CA VAL A 357 79.98 41.61 -39.42
C VAL A 357 79.75 40.50 -38.42
N ASP A 358 80.57 39.46 -38.51
CA ASP A 358 80.50 38.32 -37.62
C ASP A 358 80.67 38.76 -36.16
N THR A 359 80.09 38.04 -35.21
CA THR A 359 80.00 38.53 -33.83
C THR A 359 81.39 38.64 -33.19
N PRO A 360 81.62 39.52 -32.19
CA PRO A 360 82.92 39.64 -31.53
C PRO A 360 83.44 38.31 -30.98
N GLU A 361 82.54 37.43 -30.54
CA GLU A 361 82.83 36.08 -30.07
C GLU A 361 83.35 35.19 -31.21
N ASN A 362 82.66 35.17 -32.36
CA ASN A 362 83.11 34.42 -33.54
C ASN A 362 84.42 34.98 -34.11
N GLN A 363 84.58 36.31 -34.18
CA GLN A 363 85.85 36.93 -34.58
C GLN A 363 87.00 36.52 -33.65
N ALA A 364 86.77 36.46 -32.33
CA ALA A 364 87.74 35.96 -31.37
C ALA A 364 88.01 34.44 -31.54
N VAL A 365 87.02 33.64 -31.92
CA VAL A 365 87.20 32.22 -32.28
C VAL A 365 88.03 32.08 -33.56
N TYR A 366 87.78 32.86 -34.62
CA TYR A 366 88.58 32.84 -35.84
C TYR A 366 90.03 33.31 -35.60
N GLN A 367 90.25 34.36 -34.80
CA GLN A 367 91.61 34.77 -34.42
C GLN A 367 92.30 33.68 -33.57
N ARG A 368 91.57 33.01 -32.66
CA ARG A 368 92.10 31.88 -31.89
C ARG A 368 92.45 30.69 -32.79
N LEU A 369 91.61 30.33 -33.76
CA LEU A 369 91.90 29.28 -34.74
C LEU A 369 93.11 29.63 -35.62
N ALA A 370 93.24 30.90 -36.04
CA ALA A 370 94.37 31.36 -36.86
C ALA A 370 95.70 31.45 -36.08
N THR A 371 95.66 31.56 -34.75
CA THR A 371 96.87 31.63 -33.89
C THR A 371 97.18 30.33 -33.16
N THR A 372 96.22 29.41 -33.00
CA THR A 372 96.42 28.10 -32.37
C THR A 372 96.99 27.11 -33.38
N THR A 373 98.27 27.25 -33.70
CA THR A 373 99.02 26.18 -34.38
C THR A 373 99.31 25.06 -33.39
N VAL A 374 98.71 23.88 -33.61
CA VAL A 374 99.09 22.66 -32.89
C VAL A 374 100.38 22.13 -33.52
N PRO A 375 101.50 22.03 -32.77
CA PRO A 375 102.71 21.41 -33.29
C PRO A 375 102.48 19.91 -33.44
N ILE A 376 102.47 19.43 -34.69
CA ILE A 376 102.30 18.02 -35.05
C ILE A 376 103.68 17.46 -35.41
N ASP A 377 104.25 16.66 -34.51
CA ASP A 377 105.39 15.78 -34.79
C ASP A 377 105.04 14.39 -34.23
N PHE A 378 104.57 13.51 -35.11
CA PHE A 378 104.18 12.15 -34.77
C PHE A 378 105.05 11.16 -35.53
N GLN A 379 106.17 10.77 -34.92
CA GLN A 379 107.03 9.69 -35.43
C GLN A 379 106.83 8.46 -34.53
N ASP A 380 106.63 7.29 -35.17
CA ASP A 380 106.37 5.98 -34.55
C ASP A 380 105.22 5.91 -33.51
N ASN A 381 104.32 6.90 -33.48
CA ASN A 381 103.12 6.88 -32.65
C ASN A 381 102.00 6.03 -33.27
N THR A 382 101.28 5.29 -32.44
CA THR A 382 100.06 4.57 -32.84
C THR A 382 98.88 5.53 -33.05
N PHE A 383 97.89 5.11 -33.83
CA PHE A 383 96.70 5.93 -34.11
C PHE A 383 95.93 6.31 -32.83
N GLU A 384 95.83 5.39 -31.86
CA GLU A 384 95.20 5.64 -30.57
C GLU A 384 95.93 6.73 -29.76
N GLN A 385 97.27 6.78 -29.81
CA GLN A 385 98.06 7.84 -29.17
C GLN A 385 97.82 9.21 -29.84
N VAL A 386 97.71 9.24 -31.17
CA VAL A 386 97.41 10.47 -31.94
C VAL A 386 96.02 11.01 -31.61
N VAL A 387 95.00 10.15 -31.55
CA VAL A 387 93.62 10.58 -31.22
C VAL A 387 93.50 11.02 -29.75
N ASN A 388 94.18 10.33 -28.82
CA ASN A 388 94.27 10.78 -27.43
C ASN A 388 94.95 12.15 -27.29
N PHE A 389 96.04 12.40 -28.02
CA PHE A 389 96.70 13.71 -28.06
C PHE A 389 95.76 14.79 -28.61
N LEU A 390 95.08 14.54 -29.73
CA LEU A 390 94.14 15.49 -30.31
C LEU A 390 92.96 15.79 -29.37
N SER A 391 92.44 14.79 -28.66
CA SER A 391 91.41 14.98 -27.63
C SER A 391 91.91 15.85 -26.47
N GLN A 392 93.12 15.59 -25.96
CA GLN A 392 93.73 16.39 -24.89
C GLN A 392 94.00 17.84 -25.31
N VAL A 393 94.51 18.08 -26.52
CA VAL A 393 94.85 19.43 -27.01
C VAL A 393 93.62 20.25 -27.37
N THR A 394 92.58 19.63 -27.92
CA THR A 394 91.35 20.34 -28.33
C THR A 394 90.30 20.42 -27.23
N GLY A 395 90.40 19.60 -26.18
CA GLY A 395 89.35 19.41 -25.17
C GLY A 395 88.09 18.72 -25.70
N GLN A 396 88.11 18.23 -26.94
CA GLN A 396 86.98 17.54 -27.57
C GLN A 396 87.05 16.04 -27.31
N ASN A 397 85.89 15.41 -27.14
CA ASN A 397 85.80 13.97 -26.93
C ASN A 397 85.76 13.25 -28.28
N ILE A 398 86.92 12.80 -28.77
CA ILE A 398 87.10 12.19 -30.09
C ILE A 398 87.11 10.67 -29.92
N TYR A 399 86.14 10.00 -30.53
CA TYR A 399 86.05 8.54 -30.51
C TYR A 399 86.82 7.91 -31.68
N VAL A 400 87.42 6.74 -31.43
CA VAL A 400 87.95 5.84 -32.45
C VAL A 400 86.92 4.74 -32.70
N ASP A 401 86.71 4.42 -33.97
CA ASP A 401 85.90 3.31 -34.51
C ASP A 401 86.79 2.51 -35.48
#